data_AF-A0A1V5TV42-F1
#
_entry.id   AF-A0A1V5TV42-F1
#
_cell.length_a   1.000
_cell.length_b   1.000
_cell.length_c   1.000
_cell.angle_alpha   90.00
_cell.angle_beta   90.00
_cell.angle_gamma   90.00
#
_symmetry.space_group_name_H-M   'P 1'
#
loop_
_entity.id
_entity.type
_entity.pdbx_description
1 polymer ?
#
loop_
_entity_poly.entity_id
_entity_poly.type
_entity_poly.pdbx_seq_one_letter_code
_entity_poly.pdbx_strand_id
1 'polypeptide(L)' 'MARRCDICGKETVVSSQRIKLMSRYNPTPKKKKYPNIQSVLVPNEVPKNFKEFAGKRIKACTKCIKSFSKER' A
#
# COMPACT_ATOMS: atom_id res chain seq x y z
N MET A 1 -6.12 -1.27 15.48
CA MET A 1 -5.82 -0.35 14.34
C MET A 1 -5.76 -1.15 13.04
N ALA A 2 -6.57 -0.80 12.04
CA ALA A 2 -6.51 -1.45 10.73
C ALA A 2 -5.19 -1.13 10.02
N ARG A 3 -4.57 -2.12 9.34
CA ARG A 3 -3.43 -1.91 8.44
C ARG A 3 -3.94 -1.35 7.10
N ARG A 4 -4.39 -0.10 7.13
CA ARG A 4 -4.90 0.65 5.97
C ARG A 4 -3.96 1.82 5.66
N CYS A 5 -3.79 2.11 4.38
CA CYS A 5 -3.12 3.35 3.95
C CYS A 5 -4.11 4.51 3.98
N ASP A 6 -3.77 5.59 4.67
CA ASP A 6 -4.65 6.77 4.82
C ASP A 6 -4.84 7.53 3.49
N ILE A 7 -3.89 7.39 2.55
CA ILE A 7 -3.89 8.11 1.27
C ILE A 7 -4.67 7.37 0.19
N CYS A 8 -4.40 6.08 -0.01
CA CYS A 8 -4.94 5.32 -1.13
C CYS A 8 -5.92 4.22 -0.71
N GLY A 9 -6.21 4.11 0.59
CA GLY A 9 -7.15 3.13 1.13
C GLY A 9 -6.73 1.68 0.97
N LYS A 10 -5.47 1.38 0.60
CA LYS A 10 -5.00 0.00 0.47
C LYS A 10 -5.13 -0.74 1.79
N GLU A 11 -5.75 -1.92 1.73
CA GLU A 11 -5.97 -2.80 2.85
C GLU A 11 -5.33 -4.16 2.65
N THR A 12 -5.42 -4.99 3.68
CA THR A 12 -4.99 -6.39 3.62
C THR A 12 -5.97 -7.16 2.75
N VAL A 13 -5.46 -7.87 1.75
CA VAL A 13 -6.27 -8.69 0.85
C VAL A 13 -6.00 -10.18 1.11
N VAL A 14 -7.03 -11.00 1.02
CA VAL A 14 -6.90 -12.46 1.07
C VAL A 14 -6.78 -12.99 -0.35
N SER A 15 -5.68 -13.68 -0.66
CA SER A 15 -5.44 -14.24 -1.98
C SER A 15 -4.90 -15.66 -1.87
N SER A 16 -5.35 -16.53 -2.76
CA SER A 16 -4.79 -17.86 -2.98
C SER A 16 -3.95 -17.84 -4.26
N GLN A 17 -2.80 -18.51 -4.23
CA GLN A 17 -2.02 -18.73 -5.44
C GLN A 17 -2.41 -20.07 -6.08
N ARG A 18 -2.13 -20.24 -7.35
CA ARG A 18 -2.22 -21.54 -8.02
C ARG A 18 -0.84 -21.94 -8.48
N ILE A 19 -0.42 -23.15 -8.16
CA ILE A 19 0.89 -23.68 -8.56
C ILE A 19 0.66 -24.54 -9.80
N LYS A 20 1.37 -24.24 -10.89
CA LYS A 20 1.31 -25.06 -12.11
C LYS A 20 2.17 -26.31 -11.92
N LEU A 21 1.54 -27.47 -11.89
CA LEU A 21 2.20 -28.78 -11.87
C LEU A 21 2.10 -29.35 -13.29
N MET A 22 3.13 -29.11 -14.10
CA MET A 22 3.24 -29.39 -15.54
C MET A 22 2.08 -28.84 -16.40
N SER A 23 0.94 -29.54 -16.47
CA SER A 23 -0.20 -29.20 -17.32
C SER A 23 -1.36 -28.55 -16.57
N ARG A 24 -1.51 -28.78 -15.25
CA ARG A 24 -2.66 -28.31 -14.46
C ARG A 24 -2.24 -27.40 -13.30
N TYR A 25 -3.13 -26.49 -12.94
CA TYR A 25 -2.96 -25.58 -11.82
C TYR A 25 -3.58 -26.16 -10.55
N ASN A 26 -2.77 -26.41 -9.52
CA ASN A 26 -3.25 -26.86 -8.22
C ASN A 26 -3.56 -25.64 -7.31
N PRO A 27 -4.77 -25.50 -6.76
CA PRO A 27 -5.09 -24.43 -5.82
C PRO A 27 -4.27 -24.55 -4.52
N THR A 28 -3.81 -23.42 -3.98
CA THR A 28 -3.16 -23.36 -2.67
C THR A 28 -4.07 -22.72 -1.62
N PRO A 29 -3.82 -22.95 -0.31
CA PRO A 29 -4.56 -22.30 0.75
C PRO A 29 -4.52 -20.78 0.64
N LYS A 30 -5.61 -20.13 1.04
CA LYS A 30 -5.73 -18.67 1.08
C LYS A 30 -4.74 -18.10 2.09
N LYS A 31 -3.98 -17.06 1.69
CA LYS A 31 -3.06 -16.33 2.56
C LYS A 31 -3.39 -14.84 2.57
N LYS A 32 -3.17 -14.19 3.71
CA LYS A 32 -3.28 -12.73 3.83
C LYS A 32 -2.07 -12.07 3.16
N LYS A 33 -2.31 -11.05 2.35
CA LYS A 33 -1.30 -10.21 1.71
C LYS A 33 -1.39 -8.81 2.29
N TYR A 34 -0.33 -8.38 2.95
CA TYR A 34 -0.28 -7.08 3.61
C TYR A 34 0.32 -6.03 2.67
N PRO A 35 -0.28 -4.83 2.60
CA PRO A 35 0.38 -3.70 1.94
C PRO A 35 1.64 -3.29 2.71
N ASN A 36 2.67 -2.83 1.99
CA ASN A 36 3.87 -2.26 2.59
C ASN A 36 3.55 -0.85 3.10
N ILE A 37 3.04 -0.77 4.34
CA ILE A 37 2.66 0.47 5.03
C ILE A 37 3.80 0.88 5.96
N GLN A 38 4.14 2.17 5.94
CA GLN A 38 5.13 2.78 6.81
C GLN A 38 4.52 4.01 7.50
N SER A 39 5.04 4.33 8.68
CA SER A 39 4.68 5.57 9.40
C SER A 39 5.58 6.70 8.92
N VAL A 40 4.99 7.80 8.47
CA VAL A 40 5.74 8.86 7.77
C VAL A 40 5.24 10.22 8.21
N LEU A 41 6.17 11.17 8.33
CA LEU A 41 5.86 12.60 8.45
C LEU A 41 5.74 13.16 7.03
N VAL A 42 4.60 13.76 6.70
CA VAL A 42 4.40 14.38 5.38
C VAL A 42 5.05 15.76 5.38
N PRO A 43 5.98 16.06 4.46
CA PRO A 43 6.56 17.39 4.34
C PRO A 43 5.50 18.42 3.93
N ASN A 44 5.75 19.71 4.18
CA ASN A 44 4.81 20.77 3.82
C ASN A 44 4.75 21.01 2.30
N GLU A 45 5.87 20.77 1.63
CA GLU A 45 6.03 20.85 0.18
C GLU A 45 5.61 19.52 -0.45
N VAL A 46 4.30 19.35 -0.61
CA VAL A 46 3.71 18.18 -1.28
C VAL A 46 2.82 18.59 -2.45
N PRO A 47 2.69 17.72 -3.47
CA PRO A 47 1.75 17.92 -4.55
C PRO A 47 0.33 18.16 -4.01
N LYS A 48 -0.50 18.95 -4.74
CA LYS A 48 -1.88 19.30 -4.34
C LYS A 48 -2.71 18.11 -3.84
N ASN A 49 -2.50 16.92 -4.42
CA ASN A 49 -3.20 15.68 -4.10
C ASN A 49 -2.93 15.15 -2.68
N PHE A 50 -1.89 15.63 -1.98
CA PHE A 50 -1.52 15.18 -0.64
C PHE A 50 -1.54 16.32 0.41
N LYS A 51 -2.00 17.52 0.02
CA LYS A 51 -1.93 18.73 0.85
C LYS A 51 -2.72 18.62 2.17
N GLU A 52 -3.80 17.84 2.19
CA GLU A 52 -4.63 17.60 3.40
C GLU A 52 -3.86 16.95 4.56
N PHE A 53 -2.78 16.24 4.22
CA PHE A 53 -1.94 15.50 5.15
C PHE A 53 -0.61 16.21 5.47
N ALA A 54 -0.35 17.38 4.89
CA ALA A 54 0.89 18.14 5.10
C ALA A 54 1.12 18.43 6.59
N GLY A 55 2.36 18.20 7.06
CA GLY A 55 2.76 18.41 8.45
C GLY A 55 2.25 17.37 9.45
N LYS A 56 1.45 16.38 9.03
CA LYS A 56 0.92 15.32 9.89
C LYS A 56 1.73 14.03 9.78
N ARG A 57 1.69 13.22 10.85
CA ARG A 57 2.20 11.84 10.84
C ARG A 57 1.07 10.89 10.45
N ILE A 58 1.25 10.16 9.36
CA ILE A 58 0.25 9.26 8.79
C ILE A 58 0.82 7.86 8.50
N LYS A 59 -0.07 6.88 8.30
CA LYS A 59 0.31 5.55 7.81
C LYS A 59 0.11 5.50 6.30
N ALA A 60 1.21 5.55 5.57
CA ALA A 60 1.19 5.60 4.11
C ALA A 60 1.84 4.38 3.48
N CYS A 61 1.37 4.01 2.30
CA CYS A 61 1.94 2.93 1.50
C CYS A 61 3.27 3.37 0.86
N THR A 62 4.24 2.48 0.68
CA THR A 62 5.54 2.85 0.06
C THR A 62 5.41 3.42 -1.37
N LYS A 63 4.42 2.96 -2.14
CA LYS A 63 4.10 3.55 -3.46
C LYS A 63 3.64 5.02 -3.35
N CYS A 64 2.91 5.33 -2.28
CA CYS A 64 2.37 6.67 -1.97
C CYS A 64 3.47 7.60 -1.46
N ILE A 65 4.41 7.07 -0.66
CA ILE A 65 5.59 7.80 -0.20
C ILE A 65 6.46 8.19 -1.41
N LYS A 66 6.68 7.25 -2.33
CA LYS A 66 7.45 7.50 -3.55
C LYS A 66 6.83 8.57 -4.46
N SER A 67 5.51 8.78 -4.40
CA SER A 67 4.87 9.86 -5.16
C SER A 67 5.05 11.25 -4.55
N PHE A 68 5.51 11.37 -3.30
CA PHE A 68 5.81 12.70 -2.72
C PHE A 68 6.99 13.37 -3.41
N SER A 69 8.01 12.60 -3.80
CA SER A 69 9.23 13.13 -4.41
C SER A 69 9.18 13.21 -5.94
N LYS A 70 8.05 12.83 -6.56
CA LYS A 70 7.90 12.88 -8.01
C LYS A 70 7.08 14.11 -8.37
N GLU A 71 7.76 15.13 -8.85
CA GLU A 71 7.13 16.15 -9.69
C GLU A 71 6.72 15.45 -11.00
N ARG A 72 5.52 15.76 -11.47
CA ARG A 72 4.96 15.14 -12.68
C ARG A 72 5.37 15.95 -13.90
#